data_AF-A0AA42Y133-F1
#
_entry.id   AF-A0AA42Y133-F1
#
_cell.length_a   1.000
_cell.length_b   1.000
_cell.length_c   1.000
_cell.angle_alpha   90.00
_cell.angle_beta   90.00
_cell.angle_gamma   90.00
#
_symmetry.space_group_name_H-M   'P 1'
#
loop_
_entity.id
_entity.type
_entity.pdbx_description
1 polymer ?
#
loop_
_entity_poly.entity_id
_entity_poly.type
_entity_poly.pdbx_seq_one_letter_code
_entity_poly.pdbx_strand_id
1 'polypeptide(L)'
;MQPPSSEQLDSGGQVAYTMDDWDNECFEAFGEGRDPQPCPDCKRTGFYGPRIDPTERRYRQCRFCGFTQMVGGSPIQHVPTVHGCAAWVEAAKAPYIWWVAPDVESILCPFCGKRTSVAEATVLRPIDDAEHPWWRVPQDRSRYYYIRFWENWEVTKGRVHL
;
A
#
# COMPACT_ATOMS: atom_id res chain seq x y z
N MET A 1 20.40 4.95 -36.80
CA MET A 1 19.59 5.47 -35.68
C MET A 1 19.59 4.39 -34.60
N GLN A 2 20.33 4.61 -33.52
CA GLN A 2 20.29 3.74 -32.34
C GLN A 2 19.06 4.08 -31.51
N PRO A 3 18.39 3.10 -30.88
CA PRO A 3 17.35 3.38 -29.90
C PRO A 3 17.99 4.06 -28.67
N PRO A 4 17.27 4.97 -27.98
CA PRO A 4 17.78 5.55 -26.74
C PRO A 4 17.93 4.45 -25.69
N SER A 5 19.13 4.38 -25.14
CA SER A 5 19.51 3.53 -24.02
C SER A 5 18.61 3.82 -22.81
N SER A 6 18.18 2.75 -22.15
CA SER A 6 17.49 2.77 -20.86
C SER A 6 18.27 3.64 -19.87
N GLU A 7 17.76 4.83 -19.57
CA GLU A 7 18.28 5.64 -18.47
C GLU A 7 18.12 4.85 -17.18
N GLN A 8 19.26 4.35 -16.71
CA GLN A 8 19.44 3.81 -15.37
C GLN A 8 19.01 4.89 -14.39
N LEU A 9 17.94 4.62 -13.64
CA LEU A 9 17.61 5.39 -12.45
C LEU A 9 18.85 5.41 -11.56
N ASP A 10 19.37 6.62 -11.36
CA ASP A 10 20.55 6.90 -10.55
C ASP A 10 20.30 6.36 -9.13
N SER A 11 21.01 5.29 -8.78
CA SER A 11 20.96 4.62 -7.48
C SER A 11 21.67 5.47 -6.43
N GLY A 12 21.17 6.68 -6.19
CA GLY A 12 21.57 7.51 -5.06
C GLY A 12 21.19 6.80 -3.77
N GLY A 13 22.14 6.02 -3.23
CA GLY A 13 22.09 5.25 -1.99
C GLY A 13 20.76 5.27 -1.24
N GLN A 14 19.77 4.52 -1.71
CA GLN A 14 18.54 4.36 -0.96
C GLN A 14 18.86 3.54 0.28
N VAL A 15 18.97 4.25 1.41
CA VAL A 15 19.18 3.66 2.73
C VAL A 15 18.08 2.61 2.94
N ALA A 16 18.50 1.38 3.24
CA ALA A 16 17.59 0.29 3.54
C ALA A 16 16.64 0.70 4.67
N TYR A 17 15.34 0.43 4.53
CA TYR A 17 14.38 0.67 5.60
C TYR A 17 14.65 -0.32 6.73
N THR A 18 15.13 0.18 7.87
CA THR A 18 15.60 -0.65 8.97
C THR A 18 14.49 -0.98 9.96
N MET A 19 14.81 -1.83 10.94
CA MET A 19 13.92 -2.09 12.07
C MET A 19 13.71 -0.82 12.90
N ASP A 20 14.80 -0.10 13.20
CA ASP A 20 14.73 1.16 13.96
C ASP A 20 13.85 2.21 13.26
N ASP A 21 13.90 2.29 11.93
CA ASP A 21 13.02 3.17 11.15
C ASP A 21 11.54 2.78 11.34
N TRP A 22 11.23 1.48 11.27
CA TRP A 22 9.86 0.99 11.46
C TRP A 22 9.36 1.23 12.89
N ASP A 23 10.20 0.96 13.91
CA ASP A 23 9.84 1.17 15.32
C ASP A 23 9.58 2.67 15.60
N ASN A 24 10.41 3.56 15.05
CA ASN A 24 10.20 5.00 15.16
C ASN A 24 8.92 5.45 14.43
N GLU A 25 8.69 5.01 13.19
CA GLU A 25 7.44 5.32 12.45
C GLU A 25 6.20 4.83 13.22
N CYS A 26 6.26 3.63 13.82
CA CYS A 26 5.21 3.09 14.66
C CYS A 26 4.99 3.92 15.93
N PHE A 27 6.06 4.29 16.63
CA PHE A 27 5.98 5.12 17.82
C PHE A 27 5.38 6.50 17.52
N GLU A 28 5.83 7.15 16.46
CA GLU A 28 5.28 8.45 16.02
C GLU A 28 3.79 8.36 15.65
N ALA A 29 3.41 7.35 14.87
CA ALA A 29 2.04 7.19 14.38
C ALA A 29 1.06 6.76 15.48
N PHE A 30 1.44 5.76 16.28
CA PHE A 30 0.54 5.09 17.22
C PHE A 30 0.78 5.51 18.67
N GLY A 31 2.04 5.69 19.08
CA GLY A 31 2.40 6.11 20.44
C GLY A 31 2.14 7.60 20.70
N GLU A 32 2.68 8.47 19.86
CA GLU A 32 2.52 9.92 20.00
C GLU A 32 1.30 10.47 19.27
N GLY A 33 0.90 9.80 18.19
CA GLY A 33 -0.22 10.23 17.39
C GLY A 33 0.05 11.42 16.50
N ARG A 34 1.23 11.45 15.90
CA ARG A 34 1.58 12.40 14.86
C ARG A 34 0.74 12.19 13.61
N ASP A 35 0.64 13.26 12.82
CA ASP A 35 -0.01 13.20 11.52
C ASP A 35 0.78 12.35 10.51
N PRO A 36 0.09 11.71 9.55
CA PRO A 36 0.73 10.93 8.50
C PRO A 36 1.81 11.71 7.76
N GLN A 37 2.97 11.09 7.56
CA GLN A 37 3.97 11.62 6.63
C GLN A 37 3.49 11.42 5.17
N PRO A 38 3.87 12.32 4.24
CA PRO A 38 3.59 12.14 2.82
C PRO A 38 4.36 10.93 2.29
N CYS A 39 3.77 10.22 1.33
CA CYS A 39 4.46 9.13 0.64
C CYS A 39 5.75 9.65 -0.04
N PRO A 40 6.90 8.98 0.11
CA PRO A 40 8.15 9.44 -0.50
C PRO A 40 8.11 9.40 -2.03
N ASP A 41 7.29 8.52 -2.61
CA ASP A 41 7.11 8.35 -4.05
C ASP A 41 6.08 9.35 -4.61
N CYS A 42 4.79 9.20 -4.26
CA CYS A 42 3.72 10.03 -4.84
C CYS A 42 3.41 11.33 -4.09
N LYS A 43 4.09 11.61 -2.98
CA LYS A 43 3.90 12.80 -2.10
C LYS A 43 2.51 12.95 -1.46
N ARG A 44 1.61 12.00 -1.67
CA ARG A 44 0.26 12.03 -1.10
C ARG A 44 0.28 11.65 0.38
N THR A 45 -0.45 12.41 1.19
CA THR A 45 -0.58 12.24 2.64
C THR A 45 -1.79 11.38 2.98
N GLY A 46 -1.69 10.59 4.05
CA GLY A 46 -2.81 9.79 4.58
C GLY A 46 -2.97 8.40 3.96
N PHE A 47 -2.14 8.02 2.99
CA PHE A 47 -2.17 6.69 2.36
C PHE A 47 -0.95 5.82 2.69
N TYR A 48 0.10 6.44 3.22
CA TYR A 48 1.39 5.83 3.49
C TYR A 48 1.63 5.67 4.99
N GLY A 49 2.20 4.54 5.39
CA GLY A 49 2.54 4.27 6.79
C GLY A 49 2.97 2.82 7.02
N PRO A 50 3.40 2.51 8.25
CA PRO A 50 3.86 1.18 8.65
C PRO A 50 2.71 0.18 8.74
N ARG A 51 3.02 -1.09 8.43
CA ARG A 51 2.09 -2.22 8.35
C ARG A 51 2.78 -3.51 8.76
N ILE A 52 1.96 -4.49 9.11
CA ILE A 52 2.33 -5.88 9.38
C ILE A 52 1.44 -6.77 8.50
N ASP A 53 1.99 -7.81 7.89
CA ASP A 53 1.21 -8.77 7.10
C ASP A 53 0.81 -10.00 7.94
N PRO A 54 -0.02 -10.93 7.43
CA PRO A 54 -0.42 -12.12 8.19
C PRO A 54 0.73 -13.07 8.58
N THR A 55 1.91 -12.90 7.98
CA THR A 55 3.14 -13.65 8.32
C THR A 55 4.07 -12.86 9.25
N GLU A 56 3.55 -11.80 9.87
CA GLU A 56 4.27 -10.89 10.78
C GLU A 56 5.40 -10.10 10.11
N ARG A 57 5.45 -10.06 8.78
CA ARG A 57 6.45 -9.24 8.09
C ARG A 57 6.10 -7.77 8.22
N ARG A 58 7.10 -6.98 8.60
CA ARG A 58 7.02 -5.53 8.80
C ARG A 58 7.40 -4.80 7.52
N TYR A 59 6.59 -3.82 7.16
CA TYR A 59 6.78 -3.03 5.94
C TYR A 59 6.07 -1.70 6.06
N ARG A 60 6.33 -0.79 5.11
CA ARG A 60 5.55 0.43 4.90
C ARG A 60 4.98 0.41 3.49
N GLN A 61 3.76 0.92 3.32
CA GLN A 61 3.10 0.92 2.01
C GLN A 61 2.21 2.13 1.82
N CYS A 62 2.26 2.72 0.62
CA CYS A 62 1.31 3.72 0.17
C CYS A 62 0.15 3.08 -0.58
N ARG A 63 -1.06 3.17 -0.03
CA ARG A 63 -2.28 2.65 -0.68
C ARG A 63 -2.63 3.38 -1.97
N PHE A 64 -2.13 4.60 -2.18
CA PHE A 64 -2.48 5.40 -3.36
C PHE A 64 -1.64 5.04 -4.58
N CYS A 65 -0.32 4.94 -4.43
CA CYS A 65 0.57 4.60 -5.56
C CYS A 65 1.10 3.18 -5.53
N GLY A 66 0.99 2.43 -4.43
CA GLY A 66 1.52 1.07 -4.31
C GLY A 66 2.99 0.94 -3.94
N PHE A 67 3.69 2.06 -3.74
CA PHE A 67 5.04 2.07 -3.17
C PHE A 67 5.06 1.26 -1.88
N THR A 68 5.92 0.24 -1.82
CA THR A 68 6.05 -0.66 -0.69
C THR A 68 7.52 -0.85 -0.37
N GLN A 69 7.87 -0.89 0.91
CA GLN A 69 9.23 -1.21 1.32
C GLN A 69 9.19 -2.11 2.55
N MET A 70 9.77 -3.29 2.42
CA MET A 70 9.94 -4.25 3.52
C MET A 70 11.08 -3.80 4.42
N VAL A 71 11.01 -4.10 5.71
CA VAL A 71 12.17 -3.95 6.61
C VAL A 71 13.32 -4.81 6.08
N GLY A 72 14.51 -4.22 5.94
CA GLY A 72 15.70 -4.84 5.34
C GLY A 72 15.66 -4.96 3.80
N GLY A 73 14.59 -4.49 3.16
CA GLY A 73 14.38 -4.61 1.72
C GLY A 73 14.52 -3.29 0.95
N SER A 74 14.79 -3.43 -0.35
CA SER A 74 14.67 -2.32 -1.30
C SER A 74 13.20 -1.95 -1.53
N PRO A 75 12.89 -0.69 -1.89
CA PRO A 75 11.56 -0.33 -2.33
C PRO A 75 11.12 -1.14 -3.55
N ILE A 76 9.86 -1.53 -3.55
CA ILE A 76 9.20 -2.25 -4.63
C ILE A 76 7.84 -1.63 -4.93
N GLN A 77 7.47 -1.67 -6.20
CA GLN A 77 6.17 -1.21 -6.66
C GLN A 77 5.20 -2.41 -6.68
N HIS A 78 4.20 -2.41 -5.81
CA HIS A 78 3.16 -3.42 -5.84
C HIS A 78 2.18 -3.18 -6.99
N VAL A 79 1.56 -4.27 -7.46
CA VAL A 79 0.52 -4.30 -8.49
C VAL A 79 -0.86 -4.18 -7.83
N PRO A 80 -1.71 -3.24 -8.26
CA PRO A 80 -3.07 -3.13 -7.73
C PRO A 80 -3.97 -4.19 -8.36
N THR A 81 -4.70 -4.93 -7.53
CA THR A 81 -5.61 -5.97 -8.00
C THR A 81 -6.98 -5.87 -7.34
N VAL A 82 -8.01 -6.30 -8.06
CA VAL A 82 -9.38 -6.49 -7.54
C VAL A 82 -9.86 -7.88 -7.90
N HIS A 83 -10.38 -8.63 -6.92
CA HIS A 83 -10.92 -9.97 -7.18
C HIS A 83 -12.35 -9.92 -7.76
N GLY A 84 -13.11 -8.86 -7.52
CA GLY A 84 -14.52 -8.75 -7.97
C GLY A 84 -15.52 -9.66 -7.23
N CYS A 85 -15.14 -10.25 -6.09
CA CYS A 85 -16.10 -11.00 -5.27
C CYS A 85 -17.02 -10.02 -4.53
N ALA A 86 -18.35 -10.18 -4.67
CA ALA A 86 -19.35 -9.27 -4.10
C ALA A 86 -19.24 -9.09 -2.58
N ALA A 87 -18.79 -10.12 -1.86
CA ALA A 87 -18.53 -10.05 -0.42
C ALA A 87 -17.51 -8.96 -0.05
N TRP A 88 -16.58 -8.61 -0.95
CA TRP A 88 -15.65 -7.50 -0.73
C TRP A 88 -16.37 -6.16 -0.70
N VAL A 89 -17.35 -5.92 -1.59
CA VAL A 89 -18.09 -4.66 -1.59
C VAL A 89 -18.92 -4.53 -0.31
N GLU A 90 -19.50 -5.63 0.17
CA GLU A 90 -20.26 -5.63 1.42
C GLU A 90 -19.37 -5.41 2.65
N ALA A 91 -18.20 -6.04 2.66
CA ALA A 91 -17.24 -6.06 3.76
C ALA A 91 -16.15 -4.98 3.67
N ALA A 92 -16.08 -4.17 2.62
CA ALA A 92 -15.16 -3.03 2.50
C ALA A 92 -15.88 -1.73 2.10
N LYS A 93 -17.20 -1.81 1.82
CA LYS A 93 -18.07 -0.73 1.30
C LYS A 93 -17.54 0.01 0.08
N ALA A 94 -16.56 -0.57 -0.62
CA ALA A 94 -15.98 -0.08 -1.86
C ALA A 94 -15.26 -1.23 -2.60
N PRO A 95 -15.01 -1.11 -3.92
CA PRO A 95 -14.06 -1.98 -4.61
C PRO A 95 -12.68 -1.82 -3.98
N TYR A 96 -12.26 -2.80 -3.17
CA TYR A 96 -10.99 -2.76 -2.46
C TYR A 96 -9.84 -3.13 -3.40
N ILE A 97 -8.81 -2.29 -3.44
CA ILE A 97 -7.55 -2.57 -4.14
C ILE A 97 -6.63 -3.35 -3.20
N TRP A 98 -6.30 -4.57 -3.61
CA TRP A 98 -5.25 -5.36 -2.98
C TRP A 98 -3.93 -5.10 -3.71
N TRP A 99 -2.95 -4.58 -2.98
CA TRP A 99 -1.59 -4.35 -3.46
C TRP A 99 -0.74 -5.63 -3.32
N VAL A 100 -0.41 -6.23 -4.45
CA VAL A 100 0.24 -7.53 -4.53
C VAL A 100 1.70 -7.34 -4.99
N ALA A 101 2.63 -8.13 -4.45
CA ALA A 101 4.02 -8.09 -4.88
C ALA A 101 4.13 -8.53 -6.36
N PRO A 102 5.05 -7.96 -7.15
CA PRO A 102 5.10 -8.15 -8.60
C PRO A 102 5.42 -9.59 -9.03
N ASP A 103 5.98 -10.41 -8.15
CA ASP A 103 6.33 -11.82 -8.36
C ASP A 103 5.17 -12.78 -8.03
N VAL A 104 4.06 -12.29 -7.49
CA VAL A 104 2.88 -13.11 -7.19
C VAL A 104 2.00 -13.23 -8.43
N GLU A 105 1.74 -14.46 -8.86
CA GLU A 105 0.97 -14.73 -10.08
C GLU A 105 -0.53 -14.93 -9.84
N SER A 106 -0.94 -15.26 -8.61
CA SER A 106 -2.35 -15.46 -8.27
C SER A 106 -2.68 -15.11 -6.83
N ILE A 107 -3.91 -14.64 -6.60
CA ILE A 107 -4.45 -14.32 -5.28
C ILE A 107 -5.60 -15.26 -4.93
N LEU A 108 -5.69 -15.64 -3.66
CA LEU A 108 -6.80 -16.41 -3.10
C LEU A 108 -7.74 -15.46 -2.37
N CYS A 109 -9.02 -15.40 -2.77
CA CYS A 109 -10.01 -14.61 -2.04
C CYS A 109 -10.34 -15.29 -0.69
N PRO A 110 -10.17 -14.61 0.45
CA PRO A 110 -10.43 -15.20 1.76
C PRO A 110 -11.93 -15.47 2.02
N PHE A 111 -12.83 -14.87 1.23
CA PHE A 111 -14.28 -15.03 1.41
C PHE A 111 -14.86 -16.18 0.59
N CYS A 112 -14.63 -16.16 -0.73
CA CYS A 112 -15.21 -17.14 -1.62
C CYS A 112 -14.26 -18.31 -1.93
N GLY A 113 -13.01 -18.26 -1.44
CA GLY A 113 -12.00 -19.31 -1.64
C GLY A 113 -11.53 -19.48 -3.09
N LYS A 114 -11.97 -18.61 -4.01
CA LYS A 114 -11.57 -18.67 -5.42
C LYS A 114 -10.18 -18.07 -5.61
N ARG A 115 -9.40 -18.70 -6.47
CA ARG A 115 -8.12 -18.21 -6.95
C ARG A 115 -8.32 -17.44 -8.24
N THR A 116 -7.70 -16.27 -8.36
CA THR A 116 -7.72 -15.44 -9.56
C THR A 116 -6.29 -15.11 -9.95
N SER A 117 -6.00 -15.08 -11.25
CA SER A 117 -4.68 -14.65 -11.72
C SER A 117 -4.49 -13.15 -11.46
N VAL A 118 -3.28 -12.74 -11.12
CA VAL A 118 -2.96 -11.30 -10.95
C VAL A 118 -3.14 -10.56 -12.26
N ALA A 119 -2.77 -11.17 -13.40
CA ALA A 119 -2.93 -10.57 -14.72
C ALA A 119 -4.39 -10.19 -15.03
N GLU A 120 -5.36 -11.07 -14.73
CA GLU A 120 -6.79 -10.80 -14.95
C GLU A 120 -7.40 -9.86 -13.91
N ALA A 121 -6.84 -9.84 -12.69
CA ALA A 121 -7.32 -9.01 -11.59
C ALA A 121 -6.72 -7.60 -11.55
N THR A 122 -5.72 -7.31 -12.40
CA THR A 122 -4.98 -6.04 -12.36
C THR A 122 -5.86 -4.89 -12.81
N VAL A 123 -5.80 -3.78 -12.07
CA VAL A 123 -6.50 -2.52 -12.39
C VAL A 123 -5.51 -1.37 -12.51
N LEU A 124 -5.98 -0.17 -12.88
CA LEU A 124 -5.13 1.01 -12.79
C LEU A 124 -4.81 1.33 -11.33
N ARG A 125 -3.59 1.82 -11.08
CA ARG A 125 -3.25 2.37 -9.77
C ARG A 125 -4.07 3.66 -9.57
N PRO A 126 -4.51 3.98 -8.35
CA PRO A 126 -5.21 5.23 -8.07
C PRO A 126 -4.47 6.49 -8.56
N ILE A 127 -3.13 6.48 -8.53
CA ILE A 127 -2.32 7.59 -9.06
C ILE A 127 -2.38 7.72 -10.59
N ASP A 128 -2.62 6.62 -11.31
CA ASP A 128 -2.72 6.60 -12.77
C ASP A 128 -4.17 6.75 -13.27
N ASP A 129 -5.15 6.67 -12.36
CA ASP A 129 -6.57 6.88 -12.63
C ASP A 129 -7.00 8.25 -12.07
N ALA A 130 -7.05 9.26 -12.93
CA ALA A 130 -7.42 10.63 -12.55
C ALA A 130 -8.87 10.75 -12.03
N GLU A 131 -9.74 9.79 -12.36
CA GLU A 131 -11.12 9.76 -11.88
C GLU A 131 -11.26 9.03 -10.54
N HIS A 132 -10.19 8.37 -10.07
CA HIS A 132 -10.22 7.60 -8.84
C HIS A 132 -10.66 8.49 -7.66
N PRO A 133 -11.68 8.09 -6.86
CA PRO A 133 -12.23 8.91 -5.78
C PRO A 133 -11.20 9.37 -4.75
N TRP A 134 -10.10 8.62 -4.61
CA TRP A 134 -9.02 8.99 -3.70
C TRP A 134 -8.35 10.31 -4.07
N TRP A 135 -8.33 10.75 -5.33
CA TRP A 135 -7.83 12.10 -5.68
C TRP A 135 -8.54 13.23 -4.93
N ARG A 136 -9.81 13.04 -4.56
CA ARG A 136 -10.63 14.01 -3.82
C ARG A 136 -10.38 14.00 -2.31
N VAL A 137 -9.55 13.07 -1.83
CA VAL A 137 -9.17 13.03 -0.41
C VAL A 137 -8.28 14.26 -0.11
N PRO A 138 -8.69 15.15 0.81
CA PRO A 138 -7.89 16.29 1.24
C PRO A 138 -6.49 15.86 1.70
N GLN A 139 -5.50 16.76 1.70
CA GLN A 139 -4.09 16.42 1.97
C GLN A 139 -3.53 17.08 3.24
N ASP A 140 -4.37 17.82 3.95
CA ASP A 140 -4.05 18.70 5.09
C ASP A 140 -4.86 18.37 6.35
N ARG A 141 -5.46 17.17 6.42
CA ARG A 141 -6.26 16.71 7.58
C ARG A 141 -5.38 16.01 8.62
N SER A 142 -5.92 15.84 9.81
CA SER A 142 -5.24 15.13 10.90
C SER A 142 -5.29 13.60 10.72
N ARG A 143 -4.45 12.88 11.48
CA ARG A 143 -4.45 11.40 11.51
C ARG A 143 -5.84 10.79 11.70
N TYR A 144 -6.69 11.39 12.53
CA TYR A 144 -8.04 10.88 12.83
C TYR A 144 -8.93 10.83 11.59
N TYR A 145 -8.72 11.74 10.64
CA TYR A 145 -9.42 11.70 9.36
C TYR A 145 -8.90 10.59 8.45
N TYR A 146 -7.58 10.35 8.46
CA TYR A 146 -6.95 9.38 7.56
C TYR A 146 -6.94 7.95 8.06
N ILE A 147 -7.27 7.74 9.34
CA ILE A 147 -7.22 6.43 9.97
C ILE A 147 -8.03 5.38 9.19
N ARG A 148 -9.15 5.76 8.55
CA ARG A 148 -9.96 4.89 7.67
C ARG A 148 -9.24 4.34 6.43
N PHE A 149 -8.13 4.95 6.00
CA PHE A 149 -7.30 4.47 4.88
C PHE A 149 -6.12 3.61 5.37
N TRP A 150 -5.86 3.65 6.68
CA TRP A 150 -4.78 2.93 7.36
C TRP A 150 -5.30 1.66 8.03
N GLU A 151 -6.39 1.80 8.78
CA GLU A 151 -7.16 0.75 9.43
C GLU A 151 -7.75 -0.16 8.36
N ASN A 152 -6.97 -1.21 8.10
CA ASN A 152 -7.40 -2.45 7.50
C ASN A 152 -8.74 -2.86 8.13
N TRP A 153 -9.83 -2.84 7.35
CA TRP A 153 -11.08 -3.46 7.77
C TRP A 153 -10.81 -4.92 8.14
N GLU A 154 -11.57 -5.47 9.10
CA GLU A 154 -11.30 -6.79 9.73
C GLU A 154 -10.99 -7.95 8.77
N VAL A 155 -11.42 -7.85 7.53
CA VAL A 155 -11.19 -8.79 6.43
C VAL A 155 -9.80 -8.71 5.79
N THR A 156 -8.95 -7.83 6.31
CA THR A 156 -7.55 -7.61 5.88
C THR A 156 -6.57 -7.59 7.07
N LYS A 157 -6.91 -8.24 8.19
CA LYS A 157 -6.04 -8.37 9.38
C LYS A 157 -4.65 -8.93 9.03
N GLY A 158 -3.71 -8.04 8.71
CA GLY A 158 -2.46 -7.97 9.47
C GLY A 158 -2.76 -7.12 10.70
N ARG A 159 -2.74 -7.73 11.88
CA ARG A 159 -3.17 -7.10 13.13
C ARG A 159 -2.25 -5.92 13.44
N VAL A 160 -2.81 -4.71 13.54
CA VAL A 160 -2.19 -3.67 14.37
C VAL A 160 -2.43 -4.14 15.80
N HIS A 161 -1.42 -4.81 16.36
CA HIS A 161 -1.36 -5.04 17.78
C HIS A 161 -1.08 -3.69 18.43
N LEU A 162 -2.09 -3.13 19.09
CA LEU A 162 -1.88 -2.18 20.19
C LEU A 162 -1.41 -2.96 21.41
#